data_AF-A0A8S9BF19-F1
#
_entry.id   AF-A0A8S9BF19-F1
#
_cell.length_a   1.000
_cell.length_b   1.000
_cell.length_c   1.000
_cell.angle_alpha   90.00
_cell.angle_beta   90.00
_cell.angle_gamma   90.00
#
_symmetry.space_group_name_H-M   'P 1'
#
loop_
_entity.id
_entity.type
_entity.pdbx_description
1 polymer ?
#
loop_
_entity_poly.entity_id
_entity_poly.type
_entity_poly.pdbx_seq_one_letter_code
_entity_poly.pdbx_strand_id
1 'polypeptide(L)'
;MILSGAILLLALLSILNAFAAATCTAAQRLASSEQAVYDYNLSPAASDVAFTQLPFAENCQISIAADGLPAVPVAVDRTTAVAFTIYSRDLFSSVTGEYLDFPANGTTVITTNVTLGVLGIITVPVTYSAHVYLDYNTDCEIVNVRAFAQIPSQVLGLLINPPSLLGIL
;
A
#
# COMPACT_ATOMS: atom_id res chain seq x y z
N MET A 1 48.65 -34.32 -9.34
CA MET A 1 48.31 -33.29 -8.32
C MET A 1 47.70 -32.05 -8.99
N ILE A 2 46.54 -32.16 -9.66
CA ILE A 2 45.88 -31.01 -10.34
C ILE A 2 44.43 -30.82 -9.83
N LEU A 3 43.92 -31.74 -9.00
CA LEU A 3 42.51 -31.76 -8.57
C LEU A 3 42.15 -30.73 -7.48
N SER A 4 43.12 -30.12 -6.79
CA SER A 4 42.84 -29.18 -5.68
C SER A 4 42.55 -27.74 -6.12
N GLY A 5 42.95 -27.32 -7.33
CA GLY A 5 42.76 -25.93 -7.79
C GLY A 5 41.35 -25.64 -8.30
N ALA A 6 40.72 -26.61 -8.97
CA ALA A 6 39.40 -26.43 -9.58
C ALA A 6 38.26 -26.35 -8.54
N ILE A 7 38.40 -27.07 -7.42
CA ILE A 7 37.39 -27.11 -6.35
C ILE A 7 37.38 -25.78 -5.57
N LEU A 8 38.55 -25.15 -5.37
CA LEU A 8 38.65 -23.86 -4.69
C LEU A 8 38.07 -22.71 -5.54
N LEU A 9 38.23 -22.77 -6.87
CA LEU A 9 37.70 -21.75 -7.78
C LEU A 9 36.17 -21.83 -7.92
N LEU A 10 35.61 -23.04 -7.99
CA LEU A 10 34.15 -23.27 -8.01
C LEU A 10 33.48 -22.83 -6.70
N ALA A 11 34.14 -23.04 -5.56
CA ALA A 11 33.66 -22.57 -4.27
C ALA A 11 33.63 -21.04 -4.16
N LEU A 12 34.61 -20.33 -4.74
CA LEU A 12 34.61 -18.86 -4.78
C LEU A 12 33.48 -18.29 -5.67
N LEU A 13 33.18 -18.94 -6.81
CA LEU A 13 32.10 -18.53 -7.71
C LEU A 13 30.71 -18.69 -7.08
N SER A 14 30.49 -19.71 -6.24
CA SER A 14 29.24 -19.86 -5.48
C SER A 14 29.08 -18.84 -4.36
N ILE A 15 30.18 -18.33 -3.79
CA ILE A 15 30.14 -17.31 -2.73
C ILE A 15 29.82 -15.93 -3.32
N LEU A 16 30.31 -15.61 -4.52
CA LEU A 16 30.00 -14.35 -5.21
C LEU A 16 28.51 -14.23 -5.61
N ASN A 17 27.84 -15.35 -5.86
CA ASN A 17 26.41 -15.39 -6.16
C ASN A 17 25.51 -15.25 -4.90
N ALA A 18 26.08 -15.37 -3.70
CA ALA A 18 25.35 -15.24 -2.43
C ALA A 18 25.30 -13.81 -1.88
N PHE A 19 26.00 -12.85 -2.51
CA PHE A 19 26.05 -11.44 -2.10
C PHE A 19 25.28 -10.48 -3.01
N ALA A 20 24.53 -10.99 -3.98
CA ALA A 20 23.40 -10.23 -4.48
C ALA A 20 22.33 -10.28 -3.39
N ALA A 21 22.44 -9.40 -2.39
CA ALA A 21 21.34 -9.12 -1.48
C ALA A 21 20.09 -8.97 -2.35
N ALA A 22 19.09 -9.83 -2.13
CA ALA A 22 17.87 -9.86 -2.93
C ALA A 22 17.26 -8.46 -2.86
N THR A 23 17.56 -7.64 -3.85
CA THR A 23 17.12 -6.25 -3.87
C THR A 23 15.69 -6.31 -4.35
N CYS A 24 14.77 -5.75 -3.58
CA CYS A 24 13.38 -5.75 -4.00
C CYS A 24 13.25 -5.19 -5.41
N THR A 25 12.78 -6.02 -6.34
CA THR A 25 12.71 -5.65 -7.76
C THR A 25 11.48 -4.80 -8.03
N ALA A 26 11.50 -4.01 -9.11
CA ALA A 26 10.34 -3.24 -9.54
C ALA A 26 9.11 -4.12 -9.76
N ALA A 27 9.28 -5.31 -10.34
CA ALA A 27 8.19 -6.26 -10.56
C ALA A 27 7.56 -6.75 -9.25
N GLN A 28 8.36 -7.00 -8.22
CA GLN A 28 7.85 -7.41 -6.90
C GLN A 28 7.05 -6.29 -6.24
N ARG A 29 7.56 -5.05 -6.27
CA ARG A 29 6.85 -3.89 -5.71
C ARG A 29 5.54 -3.59 -6.44
N LEU A 30 5.54 -3.71 -7.76
CA LEU A 30 4.32 -3.54 -8.56
C LEU A 30 3.31 -4.64 -8.23
N ALA A 31 3.74 -5.90 -8.13
CA ALA A 31 2.85 -7.01 -7.78
C ALA A 31 2.19 -6.84 -6.41
N SER A 32 2.93 -6.41 -5.38
CA SER A 32 2.33 -6.12 -4.06
C SER A 32 1.40 -4.91 -4.09
N SER A 33 1.70 -3.91 -4.92
CA SER A 33 0.84 -2.73 -5.10
C SER A 33 -0.48 -3.09 -5.80
N GLU A 34 -0.41 -3.94 -6.83
CA GLU A 34 -1.58 -4.50 -7.52
C GLU A 34 -2.41 -5.38 -6.58
N GLN A 35 -1.75 -6.22 -5.76
CA GLN A 35 -2.41 -7.04 -4.76
C GLN A 35 -3.20 -6.19 -3.76
N ALA A 36 -2.64 -5.08 -3.26
CA ALA A 36 -3.34 -4.21 -2.34
C ALA A 36 -4.65 -3.66 -2.93
N VAL A 37 -4.64 -3.20 -4.19
CA VAL A 37 -5.86 -2.73 -4.87
C VAL A 37 -6.83 -3.88 -5.12
N TYR A 38 -6.34 -5.07 -5.50
CA TYR A 38 -7.16 -6.26 -5.66
C TYR A 38 -7.88 -6.63 -4.35
N ASP A 39 -7.17 -6.63 -3.23
CA ASP A 39 -7.71 -6.95 -1.90
C ASP A 39 -8.83 -5.99 -1.50
N TYR A 40 -8.70 -4.70 -1.83
CA TYR A 40 -9.76 -3.71 -1.62
C TYR A 40 -11.03 -3.94 -2.46
N ASN A 41 -11.00 -4.80 -3.48
CA ASN A 41 -12.16 -5.08 -4.33
C ASN A 41 -12.75 -6.47 -4.10
N LEU A 42 -12.17 -7.27 -3.21
CA LEU A 42 -12.77 -8.53 -2.76
C LEU A 42 -14.01 -8.28 -1.88
N SER A 43 -14.78 -9.34 -1.58
CA SER A 43 -15.82 -9.26 -0.56
C SER A 43 -15.20 -8.98 0.81
N PRO A 44 -15.90 -8.33 1.77
CA PRO A 44 -15.31 -7.95 3.06
C PRO A 44 -14.56 -9.09 3.76
N ALA A 45 -15.20 -10.25 3.93
CA ALA A 45 -14.57 -11.41 4.56
C ALA A 45 -13.34 -11.95 3.80
N ALA A 46 -13.29 -11.81 2.47
CA ALA A 46 -12.14 -12.23 1.67
C ALA A 46 -11.01 -11.18 1.72
N SER A 47 -11.36 -9.89 1.73
CA SER A 47 -10.42 -8.79 1.95
C SER A 47 -9.70 -8.93 3.30
N ASP A 48 -10.42 -9.28 4.37
CA ASP A 48 -9.84 -9.46 5.72
C ASP A 48 -8.68 -10.44 5.71
N VAL A 49 -8.88 -11.59 5.07
CA VAL A 49 -7.84 -12.62 4.96
C VAL A 49 -6.71 -12.14 4.05
N ALA A 50 -7.04 -11.52 2.92
CA ALA A 50 -6.06 -11.11 1.93
C ALA A 50 -5.11 -10.02 2.47
N PHE A 51 -5.62 -9.04 3.23
CA PHE A 51 -4.78 -8.00 3.83
C PHE A 51 -3.73 -8.53 4.82
N THR A 52 -3.97 -9.70 5.45
CA THR A 52 -2.95 -10.35 6.29
C THR A 52 -1.74 -10.87 5.50
N GLN A 53 -1.88 -11.02 4.17
CA GLN A 53 -0.86 -11.53 3.27
C GLN A 53 -0.03 -10.42 2.62
N LEU A 54 -0.46 -9.15 2.74
CA LEU A 54 0.34 -8.02 2.27
C LEU A 54 1.66 -7.95 3.07
N PRO A 55 2.79 -7.69 2.40
CA PRO A 55 4.10 -7.76 3.03
C PRO A 55 4.40 -6.46 3.82
N PHE A 56 3.54 -6.07 4.77
CA PHE A 56 3.85 -4.95 5.67
C PHE A 56 5.04 -5.32 6.57
N ALA A 57 6.02 -4.44 6.70
CA ALA A 57 7.11 -4.61 7.66
C ALA A 57 6.57 -4.52 9.11
N GLU A 58 7.30 -5.05 10.09
CA GLU A 58 6.88 -5.00 11.51
C GLU A 58 6.59 -3.57 11.99
N ASN A 59 7.39 -2.60 11.54
CA ASN A 59 7.28 -1.18 11.86
C ASN A 59 6.57 -0.36 10.77
N CYS A 60 5.74 -0.99 9.94
CA CYS A 60 5.04 -0.30 8.85
C CYS A 60 4.17 0.85 9.38
N GLN A 61 4.29 2.03 8.80
CA GLN A 61 3.47 3.18 9.15
C GLN A 61 2.53 3.57 8.01
N ILE A 62 1.29 3.93 8.35
CA ILE A 62 0.32 4.49 7.41
C ILE A 62 0.00 5.91 7.82
N SER A 63 0.06 6.83 6.86
CA SER A 63 -0.33 8.23 7.05
C SER A 63 -1.18 8.74 5.90
N ILE A 64 -2.09 9.66 6.22
CA ILE A 64 -3.04 10.24 5.27
C ILE A 64 -2.97 11.76 5.34
N ALA A 65 -2.75 12.40 4.20
CA ALA A 65 -2.89 13.83 4.01
C ALA A 65 -4.07 14.09 3.08
N ALA A 66 -5.05 14.88 3.53
CA ALA A 66 -6.22 15.25 2.73
C ALA A 66 -6.10 16.70 2.25
N ASP A 67 -6.33 16.97 0.96
CA ASP A 67 -6.41 18.33 0.39
C ASP A 67 -5.24 19.27 0.75
N GLY A 68 -4.03 18.70 0.85
CA GLY A 68 -2.82 19.44 1.22
C GLY A 68 -2.67 19.75 2.71
N LEU A 69 -3.56 19.24 3.57
CA LEU A 69 -3.41 19.30 5.02
C LEU A 69 -2.23 18.43 5.51
N PRO A 70 -1.71 18.71 6.71
CA PRO A 70 -0.67 17.86 7.32
C PRO A 70 -1.11 16.40 7.40
N ALA A 71 -0.15 15.49 7.18
CA ALA A 71 -0.41 14.07 7.26
C ALA A 71 -0.75 13.64 8.70
N VAL A 72 -1.80 12.83 8.83
CA VAL A 72 -2.23 12.22 10.10
C VAL A 72 -1.80 10.74 10.09
N PRO A 73 -1.07 10.25 11.10
CA PRO A 73 -0.76 8.83 11.23
C PRO A 73 -2.01 8.05 11.63
N VAL A 74 -2.31 6.97 10.90
CA VAL A 74 -3.45 6.08 11.15
C VAL A 74 -3.02 4.65 11.52
N ALA A 75 -1.75 4.31 11.30
CA ALA A 75 -1.12 3.10 11.78
C ALA A 75 0.37 3.34 12.04
N VAL A 76 0.94 2.62 13.01
CA VAL A 76 2.33 2.79 13.48
C VAL A 76 3.15 1.51 13.45
N ASP A 77 2.51 0.37 13.20
CA ASP A 77 3.12 -0.96 13.09
C ASP A 77 2.31 -1.86 12.14
N ARG A 78 2.81 -3.07 11.87
CA ARG A 78 2.15 -4.08 11.02
C ARG A 78 0.70 -4.36 11.44
N THR A 79 0.47 -4.55 12.73
CA THR A 79 -0.84 -4.95 13.25
C THR A 79 -1.87 -3.86 13.03
N THR A 80 -1.51 -2.61 13.32
CA THR A 80 -2.36 -1.44 13.10
C THR A 80 -2.52 -1.13 11.61
N ALA A 81 -1.50 -1.41 10.78
CA ALA A 81 -1.59 -1.25 9.33
C ALA A 81 -2.62 -2.20 8.71
N VAL A 82 -2.56 -3.49 9.06
CA VAL A 82 -3.55 -4.50 8.62
C VAL A 82 -4.94 -4.17 9.13
N ALA A 83 -5.07 -3.80 10.40
CA ALA A 83 -6.35 -3.40 10.97
C ALA A 83 -6.95 -2.18 10.23
N PHE A 84 -6.11 -1.19 9.92
CA PHE A 84 -6.54 -0.01 9.17
C PHE A 84 -7.04 -0.38 7.77
N THR A 85 -6.35 -1.25 7.02
CA THR A 85 -6.80 -1.68 5.69
C THR A 85 -8.11 -2.45 5.73
N ILE A 86 -8.33 -3.24 6.78
CA ILE A 86 -9.60 -3.95 7.01
C ILE A 86 -10.72 -2.94 7.27
N TYR A 87 -10.54 -2.02 8.21
CA TYR A 87 -11.59 -1.05 8.54
C TYR A 87 -11.88 -0.06 7.40
N SER A 88 -10.87 0.35 6.64
CA SER A 88 -11.07 1.24 5.49
C SER A 88 -11.79 0.53 4.34
N ARG A 89 -11.54 -0.77 4.13
CA ARG A 89 -12.25 -1.59 3.14
C ARG A 89 -13.75 -1.56 3.35
N ASP A 90 -14.23 -1.62 4.58
CA ASP A 90 -15.66 -1.59 4.90
C ASP A 90 -16.35 -0.28 4.47
N LEU A 91 -15.59 0.80 4.33
CA LEU A 91 -16.10 2.09 3.88
C LEU A 91 -16.14 2.21 2.34
N PHE A 92 -15.38 1.38 1.64
CA PHE A 92 -15.17 1.50 0.19
C PHE A 92 -16.09 0.53 -0.57
N SER A 93 -16.69 0.95 -1.67
CA SER A 93 -17.36 0.03 -2.60
C SER A 93 -16.45 -0.43 -3.74
N SER A 94 -15.52 0.43 -4.17
CA SER A 94 -14.60 0.11 -5.27
C SER A 94 -13.33 0.95 -5.18
N VAL A 95 -12.21 0.37 -5.58
CA VAL A 95 -10.90 1.04 -5.64
C VAL A 95 -10.27 0.76 -7.01
N THR A 96 -9.81 1.77 -7.72
CA THR A 96 -9.06 1.58 -8.98
C THR A 96 -7.55 1.66 -8.73
N GLY A 97 -6.72 1.29 -9.71
CA GLY A 97 -5.27 1.43 -9.58
C GLY A 97 -4.58 1.62 -10.92
N GLU A 98 -3.80 2.70 -11.01
CA GLU A 98 -2.74 2.90 -12.00
C GLU A 98 -1.41 2.94 -11.25
N TYR A 99 -0.43 2.18 -11.72
CA TYR A 99 0.80 1.91 -10.95
C TYR A 99 2.02 2.50 -11.64
N LEU A 100 2.86 3.17 -10.87
CA LEU A 100 4.15 3.68 -11.32
C LEU A 100 5.23 3.33 -10.30
N ASP A 101 6.29 2.67 -10.76
CA ASP A 101 7.44 2.34 -9.91
C ASP A 101 8.55 3.38 -10.02
N PHE A 102 9.19 3.68 -8.90
CA PHE A 102 10.38 4.51 -8.79
C PHE A 102 11.55 3.66 -8.25
N PRO A 103 12.30 2.97 -9.14
CA PRO A 103 13.33 2.03 -8.71
C PRO A 103 14.46 2.65 -7.87
N ALA A 104 14.75 3.94 -8.09
CA ALA A 104 15.85 4.64 -7.45
C ALA A 104 15.66 4.84 -5.94
N ASN A 105 14.42 4.86 -5.45
CA ASN A 105 14.11 5.04 -4.02
C ASN A 105 13.27 3.90 -3.43
N GLY A 106 12.99 2.84 -4.20
CA GLY A 106 12.22 1.69 -3.73
C GLY A 106 10.76 2.01 -3.46
N THR A 107 10.21 3.03 -4.10
CA THR A 107 8.81 3.45 -3.93
C THR A 107 7.96 3.05 -5.14
N THR A 108 6.74 2.63 -4.90
CA THR A 108 5.69 2.54 -5.93
C THR A 108 4.57 3.52 -5.60
N VAL A 109 3.96 4.11 -6.61
CA VAL A 109 2.79 4.98 -6.48
C VAL A 109 1.60 4.32 -7.13
N ILE A 110 0.50 4.30 -6.40
CA ILE A 110 -0.83 3.94 -6.90
C ILE A 110 -1.61 5.24 -7.06
N THR A 111 -1.97 5.59 -8.30
CA THR A 111 -3.00 6.59 -8.56
C THR A 111 -4.34 5.86 -8.56
N THR A 112 -5.21 6.22 -7.62
CA THR A 112 -6.46 5.49 -7.36
C THR A 112 -7.65 6.43 -7.25
N ASN A 113 -8.79 5.97 -7.75
CA ASN A 113 -10.09 6.51 -7.37
C ASN A 113 -10.73 5.54 -6.38
N VAL A 114 -11.13 6.07 -5.22
CA VAL A 114 -11.84 5.33 -4.19
C VAL A 114 -13.27 5.81 -4.16
N THR A 115 -14.20 4.89 -4.37
CA THR A 115 -15.62 5.16 -4.20
C THR A 115 -16.04 4.69 -2.82
N LEU A 116 -16.54 5.62 -2.00
CA LEU A 116 -17.21 5.31 -0.75
C LEU A 116 -18.56 4.68 -1.07
N GLY A 117 -18.86 3.56 -0.44
CA GLY A 117 -20.11 2.86 -0.69
C GLY A 117 -20.56 2.07 0.52
N VAL A 118 -20.52 2.73 1.68
CA VAL A 118 -21.14 2.24 2.91
C VAL A 118 -22.54 1.74 2.55
N LEU A 119 -22.71 0.41 2.58
CA LEU A 119 -23.93 -0.32 2.24
C LEU A 119 -25.08 0.09 3.19
N GLY A 120 -25.66 1.27 2.97
CA GLY A 120 -26.83 1.77 3.69
C GLY A 120 -26.69 3.11 4.43
N ILE A 121 -25.51 3.74 4.53
CA ILE A 121 -25.35 5.02 5.28
C ILE A 121 -25.21 6.24 4.34
N ILE A 122 -24.55 6.08 3.19
CA ILE A 122 -24.37 7.18 2.23
C ILE A 122 -25.23 6.89 1.01
N THR A 123 -26.31 7.67 0.82
CA THR A 123 -27.27 7.53 -0.29
C THR A 123 -26.63 7.81 -1.66
N VAL A 124 -25.46 8.43 -1.69
CA VAL A 124 -24.78 8.90 -2.90
C VAL A 124 -23.35 8.36 -2.90
N PRO A 125 -22.91 7.62 -3.93
CA PRO A 125 -21.53 7.20 -4.04
C PRO A 125 -20.62 8.44 -4.16
N VAL A 126 -19.71 8.60 -3.21
CA VAL A 126 -18.71 9.67 -3.23
C VAL A 126 -17.41 9.06 -3.72
N THR A 127 -16.92 9.52 -4.86
CA THR A 127 -15.62 9.12 -5.38
C THR A 127 -14.60 10.23 -5.13
N TYR A 128 -13.47 9.87 -4.53
CA TYR A 128 -12.32 10.76 -4.37
C TYR A 128 -11.08 10.17 -5.03
N SER A 129 -10.17 11.04 -5.46
CA SER A 129 -8.88 10.63 -6.02
C SER A 129 -7.82 10.59 -4.94
N ALA A 130 -6.89 9.66 -5.01
CA ALA A 130 -5.73 9.62 -4.13
C ALA A 130 -4.47 9.14 -4.86
N HIS A 131 -3.32 9.62 -4.37
CA HIS A 131 -2.02 9.06 -4.68
C HIS A 131 -1.49 8.35 -3.44
N VAL A 132 -1.28 7.04 -3.54
CA VAL A 132 -0.78 6.21 -2.44
C VAL A 132 0.64 5.78 -2.75
N TYR A 133 1.59 6.28 -1.96
CA TYR A 133 3.00 5.91 -2.08
C TYR A 133 3.27 4.74 -1.13
N LEU A 134 3.78 3.65 -1.68
CA LEU A 134 4.25 2.47 -0.96
C LEU A 134 5.77 2.46 -1.01
N ASP A 135 6.41 2.68 0.13
CA ASP A 135 7.86 2.63 0.25
C ASP A 135 8.28 1.25 0.72
N TYR A 136 9.26 0.63 0.04
CA TYR A 136 9.69 -0.74 0.31
C TYR A 136 11.13 -0.79 0.86
N ASN A 137 11.39 -1.75 1.75
CA ASN A 137 12.75 -2.09 2.17
C ASN A 137 13.42 -3.09 1.21
N THR A 138 14.65 -3.48 1.54
CA THR A 138 15.42 -4.47 0.77
C THR A 138 14.75 -5.84 0.74
N ASP A 139 14.01 -6.20 1.79
CA ASP A 139 13.32 -7.49 1.95
C ASP A 139 11.95 -7.55 1.24
N CYS A 140 11.63 -6.55 0.40
CA CYS A 140 10.34 -6.37 -0.26
C CYS A 140 9.14 -6.16 0.67
N GLU A 141 9.39 -5.66 1.87
CA GLU A 141 8.32 -5.29 2.79
C GLU A 141 7.96 -3.81 2.66
N ILE A 142 6.67 -3.50 2.76
CA ILE A 142 6.13 -2.15 2.79
C ILE A 142 6.44 -1.54 4.15
N VAL A 143 7.31 -0.52 4.18
CA VAL A 143 7.70 0.19 5.40
C VAL A 143 6.87 1.45 5.65
N ASN A 144 6.42 2.11 4.58
CA ASN A 144 5.53 3.27 4.71
C ASN A 144 4.45 3.24 3.64
N VAL A 145 3.23 3.61 4.05
CA VAL A 145 2.11 3.92 3.18
C VAL A 145 1.76 5.39 3.39
N ARG A 146 1.95 6.21 2.36
CA ARG A 146 1.66 7.65 2.41
C ARG A 146 0.57 7.95 1.40
N ALA A 147 -0.65 8.17 1.89
CA ALA A 147 -1.80 8.47 1.05
C ALA A 147 -2.07 9.98 1.01
N PHE A 148 -2.15 10.53 -0.19
CA PHE A 148 -2.56 11.90 -0.44
C PHE A 148 -3.92 11.87 -1.11
N ALA A 149 -4.98 12.15 -0.35
CA ALA A 149 -6.35 12.15 -0.82
C ALA A 149 -6.78 13.56 -1.24
N GLN A 150 -7.50 13.64 -2.36
CA GLN A 150 -8.16 14.84 -2.85
C GLN A 150 -9.66 14.64 -2.71
N ILE A 151 -10.24 15.22 -1.66
CA ILE A 151 -11.66 15.05 -1.35
C ILE A 151 -12.44 16.13 -2.10
N PRO A 152 -13.46 15.76 -2.89
CA PRO A 152 -14.27 16.77 -3.57
C PRO A 152 -15.00 17.64 -2.53
N SER A 153 -14.87 18.96 -2.66
CA SER A 153 -15.55 19.95 -1.81
C SER A 153 -17.05 20.06 -2.07
N GLN A 154 -17.55 19.39 -3.12
CA GLN A 154 -18.95 19.33 -3.51
C GLN A 154 -19.31 17.94 -4.04
N VAL A 155 -20.44 17.42 -3.56
CA VAL A 155 -21.05 16.19 -4.08
C VAL A 155 -22.50 16.51 -4.46
N LEU A 156 -22.87 16.31 -5.73
CA LEU A 156 -24.21 16.63 -6.27
C LEU A 156 -24.71 18.07 -5.97
N GLY A 157 -23.81 19.05 -5.92
CA GLY A 157 -24.15 20.45 -5.65
C GLY A 157 -24.35 20.78 -4.16
N LEU A 158 -24.15 19.83 -3.25
CA LEU A 158 -24.04 20.09 -1.81
C LEU A 158 -22.58 20.40 -1.47
N LEU A 159 -22.34 21.58 -0.90
CA LEU A 159 -21.04 21.94 -0.33
C LEU A 159 -20.75 21.07 0.89
N ILE A 160 -19.60 20.41 0.90
CA ILE A 160 -19.07 19.70 2.07
C ILE A 160 -18.11 20.67 2.79
N ASN A 161 -18.56 21.27 3.90
CA ASN A 161 -17.75 22.23 4.67
C ASN A 161 -18.21 22.30 6.16
N PRO A 162 -17.34 22.14 7.20
CA PRO A 162 -15.93 21.77 7.25
C PRO A 162 -15.71 20.24 7.49
N PRO A 163 -14.46 19.72 7.45
CA PRO A 163 -14.21 18.29 7.59
C PRO A 163 -14.22 17.88 9.06
N SER A 164 -15.38 17.49 9.60
CA SER A 164 -15.40 16.76 10.87
C SER A 164 -15.17 15.27 10.62
N LEU A 165 -13.90 14.88 10.55
CA LEU A 165 -13.39 13.54 10.93
C LEU A 165 -13.56 13.27 12.46
N LEU A 166 -14.58 13.89 13.07
CA LEU A 166 -14.87 13.90 14.50
C LEU A 166 -16.30 13.39 14.81
N GLY A 167 -17.04 12.93 13.79
CA GLY A 167 -18.42 12.46 13.95
C GLY A 167 -18.60 10.94 13.93
N ILE A 168 -17.54 10.16 13.67
CA ILE A 168 -17.63 8.69 13.51
C ILE A 168 -16.42 7.96 14.14
N LEU A 169 -15.73 8.58 15.10
CA LEU A 169 -14.82 7.87 16.01
C LEU A 169 -15.47 7.78 17.39
#